data_AF-A0A925ZI55-F1
#
_entry.id   AF-A0A925ZI55-F1
#
_cell.length_a   1.000
_cell.length_b   1.000
_cell.length_c   1.000
_cell.angle_alpha   90.00
_cell.angle_beta   90.00
_cell.angle_gamma   90.00
#
_symmetry.space_group_name_H-M   'P 1'
#
loop_
_entity.id
_entity.type
_entity.pdbx_description
1 polymer ?
#
loop_
_entity_poly.entity_id
_entity_poly.type
_entity_poly.pdbx_seq_one_letter_code
_entity_poly.pdbx_strand_id
1 'polypeptide(L)'
;MDGANWYRVEPVAAGLQPAQGPDSQAEGLRLRFKTNASKIGASRFFRLDQNAQETEAKILEIGPELKPAIDQLKGIRLMRPSSLVETLFTFLCTANNNLHRIIPMCWKLGTFGEPLDHGLHAFPSVVRVAQIDEQELRSAGFGYRGATIPKAAQALKERGAENWLEQLKTADYPTIHAELCSLPGIGPKLADCIALYGFEKGEAVPLDTHIWQAFTRLYHPEWKDKAV
;
A
#
# COMPACT_ATOMS: atom_id res chain seq x y z
N MET A 1 18.21 -5.53 -4.34
CA MET A 1 16.97 -4.76 -4.45
C MET A 1 17.25 -3.63 -5.42
N ASP A 2 16.46 -3.49 -6.49
CA ASP A 2 16.51 -2.28 -7.33
C ASP A 2 16.28 -1.08 -6.38
N GLY A 3 17.09 -0.02 -6.48
CA GLY A 3 17.11 1.10 -5.53
C GLY A 3 15.79 1.89 -5.44
N ALA A 4 15.83 3.12 -4.92
CA ALA A 4 14.64 3.96 -4.84
C ALA A 4 14.05 4.20 -6.25
N ASN A 5 12.92 3.55 -6.54
CA ASN A 5 12.25 3.62 -7.83
C ASN A 5 11.18 4.71 -7.82
N TRP A 6 11.13 5.51 -8.88
CA TRP A 6 10.05 6.48 -9.09
C TRP A 6 9.22 6.10 -10.31
N TYR A 7 7.92 6.39 -10.25
CA TYR A 7 6.98 6.16 -11.35
C TYR A 7 6.22 7.45 -11.61
N ARG A 8 6.37 8.01 -12.81
CA ARG A 8 5.65 9.21 -13.24
C ARG A 8 4.70 8.83 -14.35
N VAL A 9 3.40 8.76 -14.02
CA VAL A 9 2.35 8.61 -15.03
C VAL A 9 2.41 9.83 -15.95
N GLU A 10 2.59 9.59 -17.24
CA GLU A 10 2.47 10.66 -18.21
C GLU A 10 0.98 10.92 -18.43
N PRO A 11 0.53 12.19 -18.49
CA PRO A 11 -0.82 12.48 -18.92
C PRO A 11 -1.00 11.89 -20.31
N VAL A 12 -1.74 10.79 -20.41
CA VAL A 12 -2.33 10.40 -21.68
C VAL A 12 -3.35 11.49 -21.95
N ALA A 13 -3.09 12.33 -22.95
CA ALA A 13 -3.91 13.51 -23.27
C ALA A 13 -5.39 13.17 -23.09
N ALA A 14 -6.05 13.84 -22.13
CA ALA A 14 -7.43 13.70 -21.69
C ALA A 14 -8.25 12.68 -22.49
N GLY A 15 -8.12 11.40 -22.10
CA GLY A 15 -8.76 10.32 -22.82
C GLY A 15 -8.02 9.01 -22.57
N LEU A 16 -8.61 8.18 -21.73
CA LEU A 16 -8.48 6.74 -21.88
C LEU A 16 -9.15 6.35 -23.21
N GLN A 17 -8.52 6.71 -24.34
CA GLN A 17 -9.06 6.39 -25.65
C GLN A 17 -8.55 5.01 -26.08
N PRO A 18 -9.44 4.07 -26.42
CA PRO A 18 -9.03 2.83 -27.07
C PRO A 18 -8.30 3.18 -28.38
N ALA A 19 -7.22 2.44 -28.67
CA ALA A 19 -6.38 2.72 -29.82
C ALA A 19 -7.16 2.64 -31.14
N GLN A 20 -7.16 3.71 -31.93
CA GLN A 20 -7.51 3.67 -33.35
C GLN A 20 -6.22 3.62 -34.18
N GLY A 21 -5.78 2.41 -34.50
CA GLY A 21 -4.64 2.15 -35.38
C GLY A 21 -4.83 0.79 -36.08
N PRO A 22 -4.18 0.56 -37.23
CA PRO A 22 -4.51 -0.55 -38.14
C PRO A 22 -4.30 -1.97 -37.58
N ASP A 23 -3.66 -2.12 -36.41
CA ASP A 23 -3.53 -3.37 -35.65
C ASP A 23 -4.51 -3.44 -34.45
N SER A 24 -5.73 -2.92 -34.59
CA SER A 24 -6.74 -2.79 -33.53
C SER A 24 -7.40 -4.13 -33.15
N GLN A 25 -6.62 -5.09 -32.67
CA GLN A 25 -7.10 -6.23 -31.90
C GLN A 25 -6.50 -6.18 -30.48
N ALA A 26 -6.98 -5.23 -29.68
CA ALA A 26 -7.22 -5.36 -28.23
C ALA A 26 -7.65 -3.99 -27.65
N GLU A 27 -8.95 -3.83 -27.43
CA GLU A 27 -9.56 -2.73 -26.68
C GLU A 27 -9.14 -2.83 -25.21
N GLY A 28 -8.32 -1.87 -24.74
CA GLY A 28 -7.89 -1.86 -23.35
C GLY A 28 -7.23 -0.55 -22.94
N LEU A 29 -7.19 -0.31 -21.63
CA LEU A 29 -6.53 0.85 -21.02
C LEU A 29 -5.01 0.78 -21.26
N ARG A 30 -4.44 1.81 -21.89
CA ARG A 30 -2.98 1.95 -21.98
C ARG A 30 -2.49 3.01 -20.99
N LEU A 31 -1.73 2.57 -19.99
CA LEU A 31 -1.01 3.46 -19.09
C LEU A 31 0.42 3.67 -19.61
N ARG A 32 0.82 4.93 -19.77
CA ARG A 32 2.21 5.29 -20.07
C ARG A 32 2.81 5.97 -18.84
N PHE A 33 3.99 5.52 -18.44
CA PHE A 33 4.73 6.13 -17.34
C PHE A 33 6.23 6.12 -17.66
N LYS A 34 6.94 7.08 -17.08
CA LYS A 34 8.40 7.10 -17.00
C LYS A 34 8.83 6.55 -15.65
N THR A 35 9.94 5.83 -15.61
CA THR A 35 10.51 5.27 -14.38
C THR A 35 12.01 5.01 -14.54
N ASN A 36 12.74 5.00 -13.43
CA ASN A 36 14.09 4.45 -13.33
C ASN A 36 14.10 2.94 -12.99
N ALA A 37 12.94 2.33 -12.72
CA ALA A 37 12.83 0.91 -12.44
C ALA A 37 13.16 0.06 -13.66
N SER A 38 13.73 -1.12 -13.44
CA SER A 38 13.87 -2.14 -14.49
C SER A 38 12.49 -2.56 -15.02
N LYS A 39 12.44 -3.11 -16.24
CA LYS A 39 11.18 -3.65 -16.81
C LYS A 39 10.55 -4.71 -15.88
N ILE A 40 11.39 -5.52 -15.21
CA ILE A 40 10.97 -6.51 -14.23
C ILE A 40 10.42 -5.82 -12.97
N GLY A 41 11.14 -4.82 -12.44
CA GLY A 41 10.68 -4.04 -11.28
C GLY A 41 9.34 -3.36 -11.51
N ALA A 42 9.16 -2.71 -12.68
CA ALA A 42 7.89 -2.12 -13.07
C ALA A 42 6.77 -3.17 -13.24
N SER A 43 7.06 -4.29 -13.90
CA SER A 43 6.11 -5.41 -14.03
C SER A 43 5.64 -5.91 -12.67
N ARG A 44 6.58 -6.10 -11.72
CA ARG A 44 6.28 -6.53 -10.36
C ARG A 44 5.45 -5.51 -9.59
N PHE A 45 5.77 -4.21 -9.71
CA PHE A 45 5.07 -3.12 -9.01
C PHE A 45 3.57 -3.07 -9.35
N PHE A 46 3.24 -3.24 -10.63
CA PHE A 46 1.86 -3.32 -11.11
C PHE A 46 1.27 -4.74 -11.04
N ARG A 47 2.01 -5.70 -10.47
CA ARG A 47 1.62 -7.12 -10.33
C ARG A 47 1.19 -7.74 -11.67
N LEU A 48 1.91 -7.41 -12.75
CA LEU A 48 1.63 -7.90 -14.10
C LEU A 48 2.04 -9.36 -14.31
N ASP A 49 2.79 -9.92 -13.36
CA ASP A 49 3.12 -11.34 -13.25
C ASP A 49 1.93 -12.21 -12.83
N GLN A 50 0.79 -11.61 -12.45
CA GLN A 50 -0.43 -12.34 -12.11
C GLN A 50 -1.54 -12.07 -13.13
N ASN A 51 -2.35 -13.09 -13.42
CA ASN A 51 -3.52 -12.94 -14.28
C ASN A 51 -4.73 -12.46 -13.46
N ALA A 52 -5.12 -11.20 -13.65
CA ALA A 52 -6.26 -10.61 -12.93
C ALA A 52 -7.58 -11.34 -13.21
N GLN A 53 -7.79 -11.85 -14.43
CA GLN A 53 -9.02 -12.57 -14.79
C GLN A 53 -9.10 -13.92 -14.07
N GLU A 54 -7.96 -14.61 -13.91
CA GLU A 54 -7.91 -15.85 -13.12
C GLU A 54 -8.17 -15.57 -11.63
N THR A 55 -7.64 -14.47 -11.10
CA THR A 55 -7.92 -14.05 -9.72
C THR A 55 -9.41 -13.71 -9.54
N GLU A 56 -9.99 -12.93 -10.45
CA GLU A 56 -11.43 -12.60 -10.46
C GLU A 56 -12.29 -13.87 -10.53
N ALA A 57 -11.94 -14.83 -11.40
CA ALA A 57 -12.67 -16.09 -11.53
C ALA A 57 -12.65 -16.89 -10.21
N LYS A 58 -11.49 -17.00 -9.55
CA LYS A 58 -11.38 -17.67 -8.25
C LYS A 58 -12.17 -16.98 -7.15
N ILE A 59 -12.20 -15.64 -7.15
CA ILE A 59 -13.03 -14.88 -6.19
C ILE A 59 -14.51 -15.20 -6.41
N LEU A 60 -14.97 -15.23 -7.66
CA LEU A 60 -16.38 -15.51 -7.99
C LEU A 60 -16.81 -16.96 -7.79
N GLU A 61 -15.86 -17.91 -7.84
CA GLU A 61 -16.11 -19.30 -7.47
C GLU A 61 -16.48 -19.43 -5.99
N ILE A 62 -15.83 -18.65 -5.12
CA ILE A 62 -16.02 -18.69 -3.67
C ILE A 62 -17.14 -17.72 -3.22
N GLY A 63 -17.19 -16.52 -3.80
CA GLY A 63 -18.10 -15.44 -3.45
C GLY A 63 -18.83 -14.88 -4.68
N PRO A 64 -19.80 -15.61 -5.24
CA PRO A 64 -20.54 -15.18 -6.43
C PRO A 64 -21.30 -13.86 -6.24
N GLU A 65 -21.68 -13.52 -4.99
CA GLU A 65 -22.29 -12.24 -4.61
C GLU A 65 -21.39 -11.03 -4.86
N LEU A 66 -20.08 -11.22 -5.04
CA LEU A 66 -19.12 -10.16 -5.36
C LEU A 66 -19.11 -9.77 -6.84
N LYS A 67 -19.85 -10.50 -7.70
CA LYS A 67 -19.92 -10.24 -9.14
C LYS A 67 -20.21 -8.79 -9.52
N PRO A 68 -21.20 -8.10 -8.92
CA PRO A 68 -21.47 -6.70 -9.26
C PRO A 68 -20.28 -5.78 -8.99
N ALA A 69 -19.50 -6.04 -7.94
CA ALA A 69 -18.32 -5.26 -7.61
C ALA A 69 -17.17 -5.53 -8.60
N ILE A 70 -16.95 -6.79 -8.97
CA ILE A 70 -15.94 -7.18 -9.97
C ILE A 70 -16.28 -6.60 -11.35
N ASP A 71 -17.53 -6.64 -11.78
CA ASP A 71 -17.94 -6.09 -13.07
C ASP A 71 -17.68 -4.57 -13.15
N GLN A 72 -17.87 -3.83 -12.03
CA GLN A 72 -17.62 -2.40 -11.95
C GLN A 72 -16.12 -2.04 -11.89
N LEU A 73 -15.29 -2.95 -11.35
CA LEU A 73 -13.86 -2.74 -11.10
C LEU A 73 -12.99 -3.73 -11.86
N LYS A 74 -13.41 -4.10 -13.07
CA LYS A 74 -12.74 -5.12 -13.88
C LYS A 74 -11.27 -4.80 -14.10
N GLY A 75 -10.40 -5.77 -13.85
CA GLY A 75 -8.96 -5.62 -13.97
C GLY A 75 -8.29 -4.89 -12.80
N ILE A 76 -9.00 -4.70 -11.67
CA ILE A 76 -8.40 -4.19 -10.44
C ILE A 76 -7.25 -5.09 -9.98
N ARG A 77 -6.14 -4.48 -9.57
CA ARG A 77 -4.93 -5.19 -9.14
C ARG A 77 -4.45 -4.64 -7.81
N LEU A 78 -4.04 -5.56 -6.94
CA LEU A 78 -3.27 -5.20 -5.77
C LEU A 78 -1.86 -4.78 -6.22
N MET A 79 -1.50 -3.52 -5.98
CA MET A 79 -0.14 -3.05 -6.24
C MET A 79 0.86 -3.76 -5.30
N ARG A 80 2.10 -3.86 -5.74
CA ARG A 80 3.21 -4.44 -4.96
C ARG A 80 4.27 -3.35 -4.76
N PRO A 81 4.16 -2.52 -3.70
CA PRO A 81 5.16 -1.52 -3.39
C PRO A 81 6.57 -2.11 -3.35
N SER A 82 7.56 -1.35 -3.82
CA SER A 82 8.95 -1.82 -3.91
C SER A 82 9.72 -1.76 -2.59
N SER A 83 9.18 -1.09 -1.55
CA SER A 83 9.84 -0.90 -0.26
C SER A 83 8.89 -1.24 0.89
N LEU A 84 9.32 -2.17 1.76
CA LEU A 84 8.61 -2.50 3.00
C LEU A 84 8.59 -1.34 3.99
N VAL A 85 9.69 -0.59 4.06
CA VAL A 85 9.82 0.60 4.92
C VAL A 85 8.80 1.65 4.53
N GLU A 86 8.75 1.99 3.24
CA GLU A 86 7.78 2.95 2.71
C GLU A 86 6.34 2.50 2.96
N THR A 87 6.07 1.22 2.73
CA THR A 87 4.75 0.62 2.98
C THR A 87 4.34 0.78 4.45
N LEU A 88 5.21 0.40 5.38
CA LEU A 88 4.96 0.45 6.82
C LEU A 88 4.66 1.88 7.30
N PHE A 89 5.52 2.84 6.95
CA PHE A 89 5.35 4.22 7.41
C PHE A 89 4.22 4.96 6.70
N THR A 90 3.94 4.63 5.44
CA THR A 90 2.75 5.12 4.72
C THR A 90 1.48 4.64 5.41
N PHE A 91 1.39 3.36 5.81
CA PHE A 91 0.21 2.85 6.52
C PHE A 91 0.02 3.45 7.92
N LEU A 92 1.10 3.80 8.64
CA LEU A 92 1.00 4.57 9.87
C LEU A 92 0.34 5.96 9.67
N CYS A 93 0.54 6.58 8.51
CA CYS A 93 -0.15 7.83 8.15
C CYS A 93 -1.66 7.63 7.96
N THR A 94 -2.10 6.40 7.69
CA THR A 94 -3.51 6.12 7.36
C THR A 94 -4.42 6.09 8.58
N ALA A 95 -3.97 5.60 9.74
CA ALA A 95 -4.77 5.15 10.91
C ALA A 95 -6.16 5.81 11.08
N ASN A 96 -6.51 6.55 12.12
CA ASN A 96 -7.78 7.29 12.11
C ASN A 96 -7.67 8.55 11.20
N ASN A 97 -7.84 8.44 9.87
CA ASN A 97 -7.61 9.52 8.90
C ASN A 97 -8.48 9.41 7.63
N ASN A 98 -8.38 10.40 6.73
CA ASN A 98 -9.04 10.40 5.42
C ASN A 98 -8.06 10.66 4.27
N LEU A 99 -8.42 10.24 3.06
CA LEU A 99 -7.51 10.26 1.90
C LEU A 99 -6.95 11.65 1.58
N HIS A 100 -7.78 12.71 1.73
CA HIS A 100 -7.37 14.10 1.50
C HIS A 100 -6.21 14.53 2.42
N ARG A 101 -6.14 13.98 3.63
CA ARG A 101 -5.03 14.25 4.58
C ARG A 101 -3.89 13.24 4.46
N ILE A 102 -4.20 11.98 4.15
CA ILE A 102 -3.20 10.90 4.05
C ILE A 102 -2.20 11.21 2.93
N ILE A 103 -2.69 11.54 1.74
CA ILE A 103 -1.82 11.76 0.58
C ILE A 103 -0.74 12.82 0.85
N PRO A 104 -1.07 14.08 1.23
CA PRO A 104 -0.05 15.09 1.52
C PRO A 104 0.85 14.72 2.72
N MET A 105 0.33 13.99 3.70
CA MET A 105 1.12 13.50 4.83
C MET A 105 2.20 12.50 4.38
N CYS A 106 1.85 11.54 3.52
CA CYS A 106 2.83 10.60 2.95
C CYS A 106 3.87 11.33 2.09
N TRP A 107 3.46 12.29 1.26
CA TRP A 107 4.39 13.12 0.50
C TRP A 107 5.34 13.90 1.42
N LYS A 108 4.80 14.54 2.47
CA LYS A 108 5.62 15.27 3.44
C LYS A 108 6.60 14.34 4.15
N LEU A 109 6.18 13.14 4.53
CA LEU A 109 7.08 12.14 5.10
C LEU A 109 8.20 11.74 4.12
N GLY A 110 7.87 11.58 2.84
CA GLY A 110 8.85 11.32 1.78
C GLY A 110 9.91 12.41 1.65
N THR A 111 9.58 13.68 1.92
CA THR A 111 10.56 14.79 1.86
C THR A 111 11.70 14.71 2.88
N PHE A 112 11.63 13.82 3.86
CA PHE A 112 12.71 13.60 4.83
C PHE A 112 13.83 12.68 4.32
N GLY A 113 13.62 11.99 3.19
CA GLY A 113 14.66 11.17 2.57
C GLY A 113 15.52 11.95 1.58
N GLU A 114 16.44 11.25 0.93
CA GLU A 114 17.44 11.87 0.05
C GLU A 114 16.80 12.36 -1.27
N PRO A 115 17.21 13.52 -1.80
CA PRO A 115 16.74 14.01 -3.10
C PRO A 115 17.02 13.01 -4.23
N LEU A 116 16.07 12.93 -5.17
CA LEU A 116 16.17 12.19 -6.43
C LEU A 116 15.94 13.14 -7.62
N ASP A 117 16.06 12.59 -8.82
CA ASP A 117 15.74 13.30 -10.05
C ASP A 117 14.30 13.84 -10.06
N HIS A 118 14.07 14.87 -10.88
CA HIS A 118 12.75 15.47 -11.10
C HIS A 118 12.07 16.08 -9.85
N GLY A 119 12.87 16.47 -8.84
CA GLY A 119 12.36 17.07 -7.61
C GLY A 119 11.66 16.08 -6.68
N LEU A 120 11.91 14.78 -6.87
CA LEU A 120 11.42 13.72 -6.01
C LEU A 120 12.41 13.49 -4.86
N HIS A 121 12.00 12.70 -3.88
CA HIS A 121 12.86 12.22 -2.80
C HIS A 121 12.71 10.70 -2.71
N ALA A 122 13.79 10.01 -2.39
CA ALA A 122 13.72 8.64 -1.92
C ALA A 122 12.97 8.63 -0.59
N PHE A 123 12.25 7.56 -0.30
CA PHE A 123 11.62 7.43 1.01
C PHE A 123 12.69 7.41 2.11
N PRO A 124 12.52 8.10 3.25
CA PRO A 124 13.51 8.12 4.32
C PRO A 124 13.79 6.72 4.87
N SER A 125 15.06 6.44 5.19
CA SER A 125 15.46 5.20 5.87
C SER A 125 14.85 5.12 7.27
N VAL A 126 14.79 3.91 7.84
CA VAL A 126 14.30 3.72 9.22
C VAL A 126 15.07 4.59 10.21
N VAL A 127 16.40 4.67 10.05
CA VAL A 127 17.27 5.51 10.90
C VAL A 127 16.90 6.98 10.78
N ARG A 128 16.62 7.47 9.56
CA ARG A 128 16.23 8.85 9.35
C ARG A 128 14.88 9.16 9.97
N VAL A 129 13.90 8.28 9.81
CA VAL A 129 12.56 8.43 10.42
C VAL A 129 12.64 8.45 11.95
N ALA A 130 13.50 7.63 12.56
CA ALA A 130 13.70 7.59 14.01
C ALA A 130 14.31 8.88 14.58
N GLN A 131 14.96 9.69 13.74
CA GLN A 131 15.57 10.97 14.12
C GLN A 131 14.67 12.18 13.85
N ILE A 132 13.49 11.99 13.25
CA ILE A 132 12.57 13.11 13.02
C ILE A 132 12.00 13.54 14.36
N ASP A 133 12.08 14.85 14.62
CA ASP A 133 11.54 15.43 15.83
C ASP A 133 9.99 15.34 15.85
N GLU A 134 9.43 14.99 17.00
CA GLU A 134 7.98 14.85 17.16
C GLU A 134 7.25 16.17 16.86
N GLN A 135 7.83 17.31 17.28
CA GLN A 135 7.22 18.61 17.09
C GLN A 135 7.25 19.03 15.61
N GLU A 136 8.26 18.64 14.86
CA GLU A 136 8.32 18.84 13.41
C GLU A 136 7.14 18.13 12.70
N LEU A 137 6.89 16.85 13.01
CA LEU A 137 5.76 16.12 12.43
C LEU A 137 4.41 16.67 12.88
N ARG A 138 4.28 17.06 14.15
CA ARG A 138 3.04 17.69 14.65
C ARG A 138 2.75 18.99 13.92
N SER A 139 3.76 19.83 13.73
CA SER A 139 3.65 21.09 12.99
C SER A 139 3.31 20.85 11.52
N ALA A 140 3.72 19.72 10.95
CA ALA A 140 3.37 19.26 9.61
C ALA A 140 1.99 18.56 9.51
N GLY A 141 1.18 18.56 10.58
CA GLY A 141 -0.20 18.07 10.54
C GLY A 141 -0.40 16.56 10.78
N PHE A 142 0.64 15.86 11.27
CA PHE A 142 0.57 14.42 11.59
C PHE A 142 -0.25 14.13 12.85
N GLY A 143 -0.51 15.14 13.69
CA GLY A 143 -1.27 15.00 14.94
C GLY A 143 -0.56 14.03 15.90
N TYR A 144 -1.30 13.10 16.51
CA TYR A 144 -0.71 12.11 17.42
C TYR A 144 0.34 11.22 16.75
N ARG A 145 0.29 11.08 15.42
CA ARG A 145 1.26 10.27 14.66
C ARG A 145 2.66 10.85 14.68
N GLY A 146 2.78 12.15 14.94
CA GLY A 146 4.07 12.79 15.15
C GLY A 146 4.86 12.15 16.29
N ALA A 147 4.16 11.61 17.31
CA ALA A 147 4.79 10.84 18.37
C ALA A 147 5.01 9.37 18.00
N THR A 148 4.06 8.74 17.30
CA THR A 148 4.10 7.29 17.07
C THR A 148 5.04 6.88 15.94
N ILE A 149 5.18 7.68 14.88
CA ILE A 149 6.03 7.35 13.73
C ILE A 149 7.52 7.26 14.13
N PRO A 150 8.11 8.27 14.81
CA PRO A 150 9.50 8.15 15.28
C PRO A 150 9.70 6.99 16.26
N LYS A 151 8.73 6.73 17.14
CA LYS A 151 8.76 5.58 18.07
C LYS A 151 8.72 4.24 17.35
N ALA A 152 7.88 4.10 16.32
CA ALA A 152 7.84 2.90 15.49
C ALA A 152 9.17 2.68 14.76
N ALA A 153 9.76 3.76 14.24
CA ALA A 153 11.07 3.71 13.60
C ALA A 153 12.19 3.35 14.57
N GLN A 154 12.16 3.86 15.80
CA GLN A 154 13.12 3.51 16.85
C GLN A 154 13.01 2.02 17.24
N ALA A 155 11.81 1.52 17.47
CA ALA A 155 11.57 0.10 17.75
C ALA A 155 12.02 -0.80 16.58
N LEU A 156 11.78 -0.38 15.35
CA LEU A 156 12.22 -1.09 14.16
C LEU A 156 13.75 -1.06 14.03
N LYS A 157 14.40 0.07 14.31
CA LYS A 157 15.86 0.22 14.33
C LYS A 157 16.52 -0.72 15.33
N GLU A 158 15.96 -0.84 16.54
CA GLU A 158 16.44 -1.75 17.60
C GLU A 158 16.36 -3.22 17.19
N ARG A 159 15.44 -3.58 16.28
CA ARG A 159 15.29 -4.93 15.73
C ARG A 159 16.21 -5.22 14.53
N GLY A 160 16.98 -4.25 14.06
CA GLY A 160 17.84 -4.39 12.87
C GLY A 160 17.31 -3.69 11.61
N ALA A 161 16.32 -2.79 11.76
CA ALA A 161 15.81 -1.92 10.72
C ALA A 161 15.28 -2.68 9.48
N GLU A 162 15.72 -2.30 8.28
CA GLU A 162 15.36 -2.94 7.01
C GLU A 162 15.66 -4.45 7.00
N ASN A 163 16.77 -4.88 7.62
CA ASN A 163 17.16 -6.29 7.63
C ASN A 163 16.15 -7.18 8.37
N TRP A 164 15.54 -6.65 9.44
CA TRP A 164 14.49 -7.36 10.17
C TRP A 164 13.25 -7.56 9.31
N LEU A 165 12.83 -6.53 8.58
CA LEU A 165 11.70 -6.63 7.64
C LEU A 165 11.99 -7.65 6.53
N GLU A 166 13.21 -7.69 6.00
CA GLU A 166 13.61 -8.67 4.99
C GLU A 166 13.60 -10.11 5.53
N GLN A 167 14.06 -10.33 6.77
CA GLN A 167 13.99 -11.64 7.43
C GLN A 167 12.54 -12.07 7.66
N LEU A 168 11.67 -11.14 8.05
CA LEU A 168 10.28 -11.42 8.35
C LEU A 168 9.48 -11.89 7.12
N LYS A 169 9.95 -11.64 5.88
CA LYS A 169 9.31 -12.12 4.65
C LYS A 169 9.16 -13.63 4.55
N THR A 170 10.03 -14.39 5.21
CA THR A 170 9.99 -15.86 5.17
C THR A 170 9.03 -16.45 6.21
N ALA A 171 8.54 -15.64 7.15
CA ALA A 171 7.59 -16.07 8.16
C ALA A 171 6.17 -16.25 7.58
N ASP A 172 5.34 -16.97 8.31
CA ASP A 172 3.92 -17.10 8.01
C ASP A 172 3.13 -15.83 8.37
N TYR A 173 1.91 -15.72 7.85
CA TYR A 173 1.06 -14.55 8.10
C TYR A 173 0.79 -14.29 9.59
N PRO A 174 0.42 -15.30 10.42
CA PRO A 174 0.19 -15.06 11.85
C PRO A 174 1.42 -14.48 12.56
N THR A 175 2.62 -14.95 12.22
CA THR A 175 3.87 -14.41 12.79
C THR A 175 4.11 -12.98 12.31
N ILE A 176 4.00 -12.71 11.00
CA ILE A 176 4.13 -11.34 10.45
C ILE A 176 3.15 -10.39 11.13
N HIS A 177 1.88 -10.79 11.27
CA HIS A 177 0.84 -9.97 11.85
C HIS A 177 1.15 -9.62 13.32
N ALA A 178 1.52 -10.62 14.12
CA ALA A 178 1.88 -10.44 15.52
C ALA A 178 3.11 -9.54 15.69
N GLU A 179 4.15 -9.77 14.89
CA GLU A 179 5.37 -8.96 14.91
C GLU A 179 5.10 -7.51 14.50
N LEU A 180 4.28 -7.28 13.47
CA LEU A 180 3.87 -5.94 13.07
C LEU A 180 3.06 -5.24 14.16
N CYS A 181 2.09 -5.92 14.79
CA CYS A 181 1.30 -5.38 15.89
C CYS A 181 2.14 -5.02 17.14
N SER A 182 3.33 -5.60 17.28
CA SER A 182 4.24 -5.26 18.37
C SER A 182 4.91 -3.88 18.20
N LEU A 183 4.83 -3.28 17.01
CA LEU A 183 5.39 -1.97 16.74
C LEU A 183 4.45 -0.82 17.18
N PRO A 184 4.98 0.26 17.77
CA PRO A 184 4.18 1.41 18.18
C PRO A 184 3.26 1.97 17.09
N GLY A 185 1.97 2.07 17.40
CA GLY A 185 0.97 2.66 16.49
C GLY A 185 0.47 1.73 15.37
N ILE A 186 0.94 0.49 15.31
CA ILE A 186 0.43 -0.52 14.39
C ILE A 186 -0.58 -1.41 15.14
N GLY A 187 -1.86 -1.21 14.86
CA GLY A 187 -2.93 -2.12 15.32
C GLY A 187 -3.26 -3.20 14.28
N PRO A 188 -4.19 -4.12 14.60
CA PRO A 188 -4.53 -5.27 13.74
C PRO A 188 -4.79 -4.91 12.28
N LYS A 189 -5.67 -3.93 12.03
CA LYS A 189 -5.98 -3.45 10.67
C LYS A 189 -4.75 -2.96 9.91
N LEU A 190 -3.85 -2.23 10.58
CA LEU A 190 -2.64 -1.72 9.95
C LEU A 190 -1.66 -2.87 9.67
N ALA A 191 -1.54 -3.82 10.59
CA ALA A 191 -0.74 -5.03 10.37
C ALA A 191 -1.25 -5.82 9.15
N ASP A 192 -2.56 -5.96 8.98
CA ASP A 192 -3.16 -6.58 7.79
C ASP A 192 -2.82 -5.82 6.51
N CYS A 193 -2.95 -4.49 6.51
CA CYS A 193 -2.55 -3.68 5.35
C CYS A 193 -1.07 -3.91 5.01
N ILE A 194 -0.18 -3.85 6.00
CA ILE A 194 1.26 -4.00 5.75
C ILE A 194 1.58 -5.44 5.30
N ALA A 195 0.93 -6.45 5.89
CA ALA A 195 1.07 -7.84 5.49
C ALA A 195 0.62 -8.08 4.04
N LEU A 196 -0.54 -7.53 3.65
CA LEU A 196 -1.10 -7.68 2.32
C LEU A 196 -0.24 -6.99 1.24
N TYR A 197 0.06 -5.70 1.44
CA TYR A 197 0.76 -4.90 0.43
C TYR A 197 2.28 -5.11 0.46
N GLY A 198 2.87 -5.18 1.65
CA GLY A 198 4.32 -5.27 1.82
C GLY A 198 4.84 -6.72 1.76
N PHE A 199 4.20 -7.61 2.50
CA PHE A 199 4.65 -9.01 2.65
C PHE A 199 3.95 -10.00 1.71
N GLU A 200 3.05 -9.50 0.86
CA GLU A 200 2.28 -10.28 -0.11
C GLU A 200 1.46 -11.43 0.50
N LYS A 201 0.99 -11.28 1.75
CA LYS A 201 0.12 -12.24 2.41
C LYS A 201 -1.32 -12.06 1.91
N GLY A 202 -1.69 -12.83 0.90
CA GLY A 202 -3.01 -12.75 0.25
C GLY A 202 -4.18 -13.18 1.15
N GLU A 203 -3.87 -13.87 2.25
CA GLU A 203 -4.82 -14.24 3.30
C GLU A 203 -5.16 -13.10 4.28
N ALA A 204 -4.43 -11.98 4.26
CA ALA A 204 -4.67 -10.84 5.14
C ALA A 204 -5.92 -10.04 4.71
N VAL A 205 -6.79 -9.72 5.68
CA VAL A 205 -8.05 -8.98 5.43
C VAL A 205 -8.07 -7.73 6.29
N PRO A 206 -7.66 -6.56 5.76
CA PRO A 206 -7.66 -5.32 6.52
C PRO A 206 -9.08 -4.85 6.84
N LEU A 207 -9.54 -5.10 8.06
CA LEU A 207 -10.89 -4.76 8.49
C LEU A 207 -11.01 -3.29 8.90
N ASP A 208 -11.30 -2.42 7.94
CA ASP A 208 -11.70 -1.04 8.21
C ASP A 208 -13.23 -0.88 8.28
N THR A 209 -13.69 0.35 8.49
CA THR A 209 -15.12 0.64 8.58
C THR A 209 -15.87 0.32 7.29
N HIS A 210 -15.25 0.45 6.11
CA HIS A 210 -15.88 0.18 4.83
C HIS A 210 -15.96 -1.32 4.55
N ILE A 211 -14.89 -2.06 4.82
CA ILE A 211 -14.88 -3.53 4.70
C ILE A 211 -15.87 -4.12 5.70
N TRP A 212 -15.94 -3.61 6.94
CA TRP A 212 -16.94 -4.04 7.91
C TRP A 212 -18.37 -3.80 7.44
N GLN A 213 -18.67 -2.60 6.91
CA GLN A 213 -19.98 -2.30 6.36
C GLN A 213 -20.35 -3.23 5.19
N ALA A 214 -19.39 -3.55 4.32
CA ALA A 214 -19.61 -4.48 3.22
C ALA A 214 -19.83 -5.91 3.75
N PHE A 215 -18.99 -6.37 4.67
CA PHE A 215 -19.05 -7.69 5.26
C PHE A 215 -20.36 -7.93 6.01
N THR A 216 -20.75 -7.01 6.90
CA THR A 216 -22.02 -7.09 7.62
C THR A 216 -23.21 -7.04 6.65
N ARG A 217 -23.18 -6.20 5.61
CA ARG A 217 -24.27 -6.17 4.63
C ARG A 217 -24.41 -7.48 3.85
N LEU A 218 -23.31 -8.14 3.49
CA LEU A 218 -23.31 -9.29 2.60
C LEU A 218 -23.43 -10.63 3.34
N TYR A 219 -22.78 -10.78 4.49
CA TYR A 219 -22.61 -12.06 5.17
C TYR A 219 -23.22 -12.09 6.58
N HIS A 220 -23.20 -10.96 7.31
CA HIS A 220 -23.70 -10.88 8.69
C HIS A 220 -24.59 -9.65 8.94
N PRO A 221 -25.80 -9.58 8.34
CA PRO A 221 -26.68 -8.41 8.47
C PRO A 221 -27.08 -8.11 9.92
N GLU A 222 -27.08 -9.13 10.77
CA GLU A 222 -27.35 -9.02 12.21
C GLU A 222 -26.26 -8.27 13.00
N TRP A 223 -25.12 -7.96 12.38
CA TRP A 223 -24.02 -7.19 12.99
C TRP A 223 -23.95 -5.74 12.54
N LYS A 224 -24.93 -5.25 11.76
CA LYS A 224 -24.91 -3.90 11.17
C LYS A 224 -24.63 -2.77 12.17
N ASP A 225 -25.15 -2.88 13.40
CA ASP A 225 -25.03 -1.84 14.43
C ASP A 225 -23.88 -2.12 15.44
N LYS A 226 -23.09 -3.17 15.21
CA LYS A 226 -21.93 -3.49 16.05
C LYS A 226 -20.71 -2.69 15.62
N ALA A 227 -19.92 -2.27 16.61
CA ALA A 227 -18.62 -1.64 16.39
C ALA A 227 -17.60 -2.64 15.81
N VAL A 228 -16.69 -2.11 15.00
CA VAL A 228 -15.43 -2.75 14.55
C VAL A 228 -14.43 -2.79 15.69
#